data_AF-A0AA96G975-F1
#
_entry.id   AF-A0AA96G975-F1
#
_cell.length_a   1.000
_cell.length_b   1.000
_cell.length_c   1.000
_cell.angle_alpha   90.00
_cell.angle_beta   90.00
_cell.angle_gamma   90.00
#
_symmetry.space_group_name_H-M   'P 1'
#
loop_
_entity.id
_entity.type
_entity.pdbx_description
1 polymer ?
#
loop_
_entity_poly.entity_id
_entity_poly.type
_entity_poly.pdbx_seq_one_letter_code
_entity_poly.pdbx_strand_id
1 'polypeptide(L)'
;MTRWPVFLIFAILCVGAIESEARRIHLTPEQKTQLERAQTVLVEVLALTEKGTYDPGPLVATVKARLEDIGYMVTTDRSQPHDVAVKVKCEEAKTSTGTSPTGGDVELADAPDRLWKGPACLLTYFLQNNDLQWKKEVRTTFADARQAAQKAEVDDAGAYAMDQLNQRLAEYDFPVMLSAEWGQIDRLLKMLDDPNTPKLRKVKILSVLSDVHAEEALPQLTKLLESTDLQQETINALSGAGGHSIPLLIDLFQTSRQSSIRAEAAKALGDIAAKTGDPRPIPPLVRYVSTLLPQLKTSEDIDFPVLTEVVWAIGKQRWEGSLKPMRELQQKIWVIFDNSEKMAELREATSWTYKQIDLDGHLS
;
A
#
# COMPACT_ATOMS: atom_id res chain seq x y z
N MET A 1 15.34 -57.32 18.44
CA MET A 1 15.99 -56.34 19.35
C MET A 1 16.84 -55.45 18.46
N THR A 2 16.70 -54.14 18.30
CA THR A 2 16.15 -53.07 19.15
C THR A 2 16.08 -51.79 18.30
N ARG A 3 14.90 -51.13 18.32
CA ARG A 3 14.60 -49.67 18.30
C ARG A 3 15.26 -48.70 17.30
N TRP A 4 14.38 -47.97 16.60
CA TRP A 4 14.52 -46.71 15.86
C TRP A 4 15.01 -45.53 16.74
N PRO A 5 15.51 -44.41 16.16
CA PRO A 5 14.60 -43.29 15.91
C PRO A 5 14.82 -42.48 14.61
N VAL A 6 13.70 -41.94 14.14
CA VAL A 6 13.47 -40.79 13.24
C VAL A 6 14.11 -39.51 13.81
N PHE A 7 14.76 -38.64 13.00
CA PHE A 7 14.88 -37.16 13.16
C PHE A 7 15.70 -36.62 11.94
N LEU A 8 15.52 -35.45 11.33
CA LEU A 8 14.43 -34.47 11.16
C LEU A 8 15.02 -33.48 10.12
N ILE A 9 14.47 -33.40 8.90
CA ILE A 9 14.98 -32.47 7.87
C ILE A 9 14.38 -31.09 8.15
N PHE A 10 15.27 -30.14 8.47
CA PHE A 10 14.97 -28.74 8.67
C PHE A 10 14.77 -28.08 7.30
N ALA A 11 13.51 -27.85 6.93
CA ALA A 11 13.17 -26.96 5.82
C ALA A 11 13.15 -25.53 6.34
N ILE A 12 14.21 -24.76 6.05
CA ILE A 12 14.23 -23.32 6.28
C ILE A 12 13.54 -22.66 5.09
N LEU A 13 12.26 -22.34 5.26
CA LEU A 13 11.51 -21.44 4.37
C LEU A 13 11.95 -20.00 4.66
N CYS A 14 12.64 -19.40 3.70
CA CYS A 14 12.88 -17.96 3.68
C CYS A 14 11.54 -17.22 3.48
N VAL A 15 11.09 -16.53 4.53
CA VAL A 15 9.96 -15.61 4.49
C VAL A 15 10.43 -14.32 3.82
N GLY A 16 10.02 -14.10 2.58
CA GLY A 16 10.00 -12.75 1.99
C GLY A 16 8.91 -11.94 2.67
N ALA A 17 9.19 -10.66 2.98
CA ALA A 17 8.19 -9.73 3.47
C ALA A 17 7.17 -9.47 2.34
N ILE A 18 6.03 -10.17 2.42
CA ILE A 18 4.86 -9.88 1.60
C ILE A 18 4.22 -8.63 2.22
N GLU A 19 3.99 -7.60 1.40
CA GLU A 19 3.18 -6.46 1.79
C GLU A 19 1.84 -6.94 2.35
N SER A 20 1.41 -6.34 3.45
CA SER A 20 0.18 -6.70 4.18
C SER A 20 -1.05 -6.46 3.30
N GLU A 21 -1.44 -7.48 2.53
CA GLU A 21 -2.78 -7.56 1.96
C GLU A 21 -3.77 -7.70 3.11
N ALA A 22 -4.74 -6.79 3.20
CA ALA A 22 -5.84 -6.93 4.14
C ALA A 22 -6.54 -8.28 3.89
N ARG A 23 -6.67 -9.12 4.93
CA ARG A 23 -7.33 -10.44 4.85
C ARG A 23 -8.77 -10.26 4.38
N ARG A 24 -9.06 -10.54 3.11
CA ARG A 24 -10.39 -10.42 2.51
C ARG A 24 -11.10 -11.77 2.60
N ILE A 25 -12.26 -11.80 3.25
CA ILE A 25 -13.27 -12.80 2.85
C ILE A 25 -13.54 -12.54 1.37
N HIS A 26 -13.48 -13.57 0.52
CA HIS A 26 -13.88 -13.42 -0.88
C HIS A 26 -15.35 -12.97 -0.92
N LEU A 27 -15.57 -11.69 -1.21
CA LEU A 27 -16.89 -11.11 -1.38
C LEU A 27 -17.59 -11.80 -2.56
N THR A 28 -18.85 -12.18 -2.37
CA THR A 28 -19.66 -12.67 -3.48
C THR A 28 -19.88 -11.55 -4.51
N PRO A 29 -20.14 -11.86 -5.79
CA PRO A 29 -20.44 -10.84 -6.80
C PRO A 29 -21.60 -9.91 -6.38
N GLU A 30 -22.60 -10.45 -5.68
CA GLU A 30 -23.73 -9.68 -5.17
C GLU A 30 -23.29 -8.70 -4.07
N GLN A 31 -22.44 -9.14 -3.14
CA GLN A 31 -21.90 -8.27 -2.09
C GLN A 31 -21.05 -7.15 -2.68
N LYS A 32 -20.20 -7.45 -3.67
CA LYS A 32 -19.43 -6.43 -4.39
C LYS A 32 -20.35 -5.38 -5.04
N THR A 33 -21.37 -5.84 -5.76
CA THR A 33 -22.35 -4.95 -6.41
C THR A 33 -23.10 -4.07 -5.39
N GLN A 34 -23.41 -4.61 -4.21
CA GLN A 34 -24.04 -3.84 -3.13
C GLN A 34 -23.10 -2.76 -2.57
N LEU A 35 -21.84 -3.11 -2.31
CA LEU A 35 -20.84 -2.17 -1.80
C LEU A 35 -20.50 -1.08 -2.83
N GLU A 36 -20.36 -1.42 -4.10
CA GLU A 36 -20.12 -0.47 -5.21
C GLU A 36 -21.23 0.59 -5.29
N ARG A 37 -22.46 0.23 -4.93
CA ARG A 37 -23.63 1.10 -4.96
C ARG A 37 -23.95 1.77 -3.65
N ALA A 38 -23.27 1.43 -2.55
CA ALA A 38 -23.56 1.96 -1.23
C ALA A 38 -23.46 3.50 -1.20
N GLN A 39 -24.50 4.15 -0.72
CA GLN A 39 -24.58 5.61 -0.57
C GLN A 39 -24.82 6.02 0.88
N THR A 40 -25.59 5.22 1.63
CA THR A 40 -26.00 5.54 2.99
C THR A 40 -25.22 4.68 3.97
N VAL A 41 -24.45 5.34 4.85
CA VAL A 41 -23.60 4.68 5.84
C VAL A 41 -24.16 4.93 7.23
N LEU A 42 -24.44 3.86 7.97
CA LEU A 42 -24.67 3.92 9.41
C LEU A 42 -23.31 3.99 10.12
N VAL A 43 -23.10 5.00 10.95
CA VAL A 43 -21.90 5.14 11.78
C VAL A 43 -22.21 4.75 13.22
N GLU A 44 -21.43 3.81 13.74
CA GLU A 44 -21.51 3.39 15.14
C GLU A 44 -20.14 3.49 15.79
N VAL A 45 -20.05 4.22 16.91
CA VAL A 45 -18.79 4.43 17.60
C VAL A 45 -18.89 3.98 19.05
N LEU A 46 -17.87 3.23 19.50
CA LEU A 46 -17.68 2.82 20.88
C LEU A 46 -16.34 3.37 21.37
N ALA A 47 -16.35 4.13 22.47
CA ALA A 47 -15.15 4.67 23.10
C ALA A 47 -14.96 4.09 24.51
N LEU A 48 -13.77 3.55 24.79
CA LEU A 48 -13.43 2.90 26.05
C LEU A 48 -12.13 3.45 26.63
N THR A 49 -12.16 3.81 27.90
CA THR A 49 -11.00 4.21 28.72
C THR A 49 -10.80 3.22 29.85
N GLU A 50 -9.69 3.33 30.59
CA GLU A 50 -9.50 2.54 31.81
C GLU A 50 -10.61 2.81 32.86
N LYS A 51 -11.27 3.97 32.79
CA LYS A 51 -12.40 4.34 33.66
C LYS A 51 -13.76 3.80 33.19
N GLY A 52 -13.80 3.13 32.04
CA GLY A 52 -15.01 2.57 31.43
C GLY A 52 -15.42 3.27 30.12
N THR A 53 -16.71 3.27 29.82
CA THR A 53 -17.26 3.89 28.60
C THR A 53 -17.02 5.39 28.61
N TYR A 54 -16.51 5.92 27.50
CA TYR A 54 -16.32 7.34 27.26
C TYR A 54 -17.39 7.85 26.30
N ASP A 55 -17.69 9.15 26.34
CA ASP A 55 -18.64 9.78 25.40
C ASP A 55 -18.11 9.70 23.96
N PRO A 56 -18.76 8.94 23.06
CA PRO A 56 -18.30 8.81 21.69
C PRO A 56 -18.68 10.02 20.82
N GLY A 57 -19.45 10.99 21.32
CA GLY A 57 -19.99 12.12 20.56
C GLY A 57 -18.98 12.83 19.63
N PRO A 58 -17.80 13.25 20.13
CA PRO A 58 -16.78 13.88 19.29
C PRO A 58 -16.25 12.97 18.17
N LEU A 59 -16.03 11.69 18.48
CA LEU A 59 -15.56 10.68 17.51
C LEU A 59 -16.62 10.40 16.45
N VAL A 60 -17.90 10.30 16.84
CA VAL A 60 -19.04 10.16 15.91
C VAL A 60 -19.08 11.34 14.96
N ALA A 61 -18.96 12.57 15.48
CA ALA A 61 -18.99 13.79 14.67
C ALA A 61 -17.85 13.80 13.63
N THR A 62 -16.63 13.43 14.04
CA THR A 62 -15.48 13.34 13.13
C THR A 62 -15.70 12.28 12.06
N VAL A 63 -16.05 11.04 12.44
CA VAL A 63 -16.25 9.94 11.47
C VAL A 63 -17.35 10.28 10.47
N LYS A 64 -18.46 10.87 10.98
CA LYS A 64 -19.56 11.36 10.15
C LYS A 64 -19.09 12.40 9.15
N ALA A 65 -18.47 13.49 9.61
CA ALA A 65 -18.00 14.56 8.73
C ALA A 65 -17.05 14.04 7.65
N ARG A 66 -16.13 13.15 8.02
CA ARG A 66 -15.16 12.56 7.09
C ARG A 66 -15.81 11.69 6.01
N LEU A 67 -16.88 10.97 6.31
CA LEU A 67 -17.65 10.21 5.32
C LEU A 67 -18.54 11.12 4.46
N GLU A 68 -19.09 12.19 5.03
CA GLU A 68 -19.86 13.19 4.29
C GLU A 68 -18.97 13.98 3.30
N ASP A 69 -17.71 14.27 3.67
CA ASP A 69 -16.73 14.97 2.82
C ASP A 69 -16.44 14.26 1.49
N ILE A 70 -16.64 12.95 1.42
CA ILE A 70 -16.47 12.12 0.21
C ILE A 70 -17.83 11.78 -0.44
N GLY A 71 -18.91 12.38 0.07
CA GLY A 71 -20.26 12.34 -0.49
C GLY A 71 -21.11 11.14 -0.05
N TYR A 72 -20.81 10.49 1.08
CA TYR A 72 -21.76 9.52 1.66
C TYR A 72 -22.87 10.26 2.41
N MET A 73 -24.08 9.70 2.40
CA MET A 73 -25.12 10.10 3.34
C MET A 73 -24.90 9.34 4.64
N VAL A 74 -24.77 10.03 5.76
CA VAL A 74 -24.44 9.38 7.04
C VAL A 74 -25.60 9.47 8.01
N THR A 75 -26.00 8.33 8.57
CA THR A 75 -26.91 8.23 9.71
C THR A 75 -26.19 7.68 10.93
N THR A 76 -26.62 8.12 12.12
CA THR A 76 -26.18 7.56 13.42
C THR A 76 -27.33 6.84 14.13
N ASP A 77 -28.52 6.83 13.53
CA ASP A 77 -29.72 6.17 14.04
C ASP A 77 -29.89 4.82 13.32
N ARG A 78 -29.82 3.73 14.09
CA ARG A 78 -29.98 2.35 13.61
C ARG A 78 -31.35 2.08 13.01
N SER A 79 -32.36 2.88 13.33
CA SER A 79 -33.71 2.72 12.80
C SER A 79 -33.86 3.27 11.37
N GLN A 80 -32.93 4.12 10.93
CA GLN A 80 -32.93 4.68 9.58
C GLN A 80 -32.39 3.65 8.57
N PRO A 81 -32.92 3.66 7.33
CA PRO A 81 -32.40 2.81 6.27
C PRO A 81 -30.95 3.17 5.95
N HIS A 82 -30.11 2.16 5.76
CA HIS A 82 -28.71 2.30 5.41
C HIS A 82 -28.26 1.09 4.59
N ASP A 83 -27.21 1.27 3.78
CA ASP A 83 -26.66 0.23 2.92
C ASP A 83 -25.58 -0.59 3.65
N VAL A 84 -24.72 0.12 4.40
CA VAL A 84 -23.55 -0.44 5.09
C VAL A 84 -23.45 0.21 6.47
N ALA A 85 -23.02 -0.56 7.47
CA ALA A 85 -22.69 -0.02 8.79
C ALA A 85 -21.18 0.01 8.99
N VAL A 86 -20.61 1.19 9.27
CA VAL A 86 -19.21 1.38 9.66
C VAL A 86 -19.15 1.48 11.18
N LYS A 87 -18.39 0.56 11.80
CA LYS A 87 -18.19 0.54 13.24
C LYS A 87 -16.77 0.99 13.58
N VAL A 88 -16.65 1.90 14.54
CA VAL A 88 -15.38 2.41 15.03
C VAL A 88 -15.27 2.16 16.53
N LYS A 89 -14.32 1.34 16.94
CA LYS A 89 -14.05 1.07 18.36
C LYS A 89 -12.74 1.72 18.77
N CYS A 90 -12.82 2.77 19.57
CA CYS A 90 -11.66 3.49 20.09
C CYS A 90 -11.40 3.10 21.56
N GLU A 91 -10.16 2.72 21.87
CA GLU A 91 -9.75 2.26 23.20
C GLU A 91 -8.48 2.98 23.64
N GLU A 92 -8.41 3.40 24.92
CA GLU A 92 -7.19 3.97 25.54
C GLU A 92 -6.05 2.93 25.59
N ALA A 93 -6.40 1.69 25.88
CA ALA A 93 -5.47 0.57 25.87
C ALA A 93 -6.21 -0.68 25.40
N LYS A 94 -5.68 -1.31 24.35
CA LYS A 94 -6.23 -2.57 23.84
C LYS A 94 -5.80 -3.71 24.77
N THR A 95 -6.74 -4.21 25.57
CA THR A 95 -6.47 -5.26 26.57
C THR A 95 -6.78 -6.66 26.05
N SER A 96 -7.56 -6.80 24.98
CA SER A 96 -7.88 -8.09 24.36
C SER A 96 -8.26 -7.91 22.88
N THR A 97 -7.72 -8.76 22.01
CA THR A 97 -8.05 -8.82 20.57
C THR A 97 -9.20 -9.80 20.28
N GLY A 98 -9.75 -10.45 21.31
CA GLY A 98 -10.60 -11.63 21.17
C GLY A 98 -9.82 -12.86 20.70
N THR A 99 -10.44 -14.04 20.74
CA THR A 99 -9.91 -15.21 20.04
C THR A 99 -10.15 -15.02 18.55
N SER A 100 -9.08 -14.80 17.77
CA SER A 100 -9.19 -14.92 16.31
C SER A 100 -9.69 -16.32 15.97
N PRO A 101 -10.77 -16.48 15.18
CA PRO A 101 -11.25 -17.79 14.73
C PRO A 101 -10.20 -18.56 13.90
N THR A 102 -9.20 -17.84 13.39
CA THR A 102 -8.12 -18.37 12.56
C THR A 102 -6.77 -17.87 13.11
N GLY A 103 -5.98 -18.79 13.68
CA GLY A 103 -4.63 -18.50 14.15
C GLY A 103 -3.65 -18.49 12.98
N GLY A 104 -2.87 -17.42 12.83
CA GLY A 104 -1.79 -17.39 11.84
C GLY A 104 -1.09 -16.05 11.68
N ASP A 105 -1.83 -14.95 11.67
CA ASP A 105 -1.33 -13.67 11.11
C ASP A 105 -1.33 -12.52 12.15
N VAL A 106 -1.22 -12.84 13.44
CA VAL A 106 -1.28 -11.88 14.56
C VAL A 106 0.04 -11.09 14.73
N GLU A 107 1.06 -11.39 13.93
CA GLU A 107 2.44 -10.90 14.13
C GLU A 107 2.93 -9.84 13.12
N LEU A 108 2.17 -9.51 12.07
CA LEU A 108 2.57 -8.42 11.16
C LEU A 108 2.55 -7.06 11.88
N ALA A 109 3.48 -6.18 11.54
CA ALA A 109 3.71 -4.92 12.27
C ALA A 109 2.47 -4.00 12.30
N ASP A 110 1.66 -4.07 11.24
CA ASP A 110 0.43 -3.33 10.98
C ASP A 110 -0.85 -4.18 11.14
N ALA A 111 -0.73 -5.45 11.56
CA ALA A 111 -1.90 -6.30 11.77
C ALA A 111 -2.82 -5.68 12.83
N PRO A 112 -4.09 -5.44 12.51
CA PRO A 112 -5.07 -4.96 13.49
C PRO A 112 -5.37 -6.00 14.57
N ASP A 113 -4.93 -7.25 14.42
CA ASP A 113 -5.03 -8.29 15.46
C ASP A 113 -3.81 -8.31 16.39
N ARG A 114 -2.73 -7.56 16.09
CA ARG A 114 -1.57 -7.42 16.99
C ARG A 114 -1.98 -6.63 18.23
N LEU A 115 -1.50 -7.05 19.40
CA LEU A 115 -1.73 -6.36 20.66
C LEU A 115 -0.91 -5.06 20.71
N TRP A 116 -1.41 -3.99 20.07
CA TRP A 116 -0.94 -2.63 20.29
C TRP A 116 -1.36 -2.20 21.70
N LYS A 117 -0.39 -1.93 22.58
CA LYS A 117 -0.65 -1.62 23.99
C LYS A 117 -1.10 -0.17 24.24
N GLY A 118 -1.09 0.68 23.22
CA GLY A 118 -1.50 2.08 23.33
C GLY A 118 -2.89 2.37 22.77
N PRO A 119 -3.28 3.66 22.74
CA PRO A 119 -4.57 4.05 22.22
C PRO A 119 -4.72 3.74 20.74
N ALA A 120 -5.87 3.19 20.36
CA ALA A 120 -6.20 2.88 18.97
C ALA A 120 -7.70 2.90 18.69
N CYS A 121 -8.07 3.27 17.46
CA CYS A 121 -9.38 3.06 16.89
C CYS A 121 -9.34 1.94 15.86
N LEU A 122 -10.17 0.91 16.05
CA LEU A 122 -10.41 -0.16 15.08
C LEU A 122 -11.65 0.17 14.26
N LEU A 123 -11.47 0.29 12.95
CA LEU A 123 -12.53 0.50 11.97
C LEU A 123 -12.87 -0.83 11.32
N THR A 124 -14.16 -1.14 11.26
CA THR A 124 -14.73 -2.28 10.55
C THR A 124 -15.99 -1.86 9.80
N TYR A 125 -16.42 -2.66 8.82
CA TYR A 125 -17.72 -2.44 8.18
C TYR A 125 -18.52 -3.74 8.09
N PHE A 126 -19.84 -3.58 8.06
CA PHE A 126 -20.82 -4.65 8.04
C PHE A 126 -21.78 -4.42 6.89
N LEU A 127 -21.99 -5.47 6.09
CA LEU A 127 -23.01 -5.48 5.05
C LEU A 127 -24.14 -6.40 5.51
N GLN A 128 -25.36 -5.85 5.67
CA GLN A 128 -26.52 -6.61 6.17
C GLN A 128 -26.25 -7.36 7.48
N ASN A 129 -25.58 -6.69 8.43
CA ASN A 129 -25.11 -7.26 9.72
C ASN A 129 -24.03 -8.36 9.64
N ASN A 130 -23.50 -8.67 8.45
CA ASN A 130 -22.39 -9.59 8.31
C ASN A 130 -21.05 -8.84 8.41
N ASP A 131 -20.19 -9.28 9.32
CA ASP A 131 -18.81 -8.82 9.42
C ASP A 131 -18.00 -9.40 8.25
N LEU A 132 -17.51 -8.53 7.36
CA LEU A 132 -16.73 -8.92 6.19
C LEU A 132 -15.23 -9.02 6.49
N GLN A 133 -14.84 -8.95 7.77
CA GLN A 133 -13.48 -9.09 8.30
C GLN A 133 -12.47 -8.03 7.81
N TRP A 134 -12.94 -7.01 7.10
CA TRP A 134 -12.12 -5.84 6.84
C TRP A 134 -11.90 -5.08 8.14
N LYS A 135 -10.63 -4.84 8.47
CA LYS A 135 -10.20 -4.16 9.68
C LYS A 135 -9.12 -3.15 9.34
N LYS A 136 -9.26 -1.93 9.86
CA LYS A 136 -8.17 -0.94 9.82
C LYS A 136 -7.99 -0.28 11.17
N GLU A 137 -6.74 -0.12 11.58
CA GLU A 137 -6.41 0.44 12.88
C GLU A 137 -5.76 1.81 12.75
N VAL A 138 -6.26 2.78 13.51
CA VAL A 138 -5.73 4.14 13.62
C VAL A 138 -5.14 4.29 15.01
N ARG A 139 -3.83 4.47 15.10
CA ARG A 139 -3.09 4.57 16.36
C ARG A 139 -2.68 6.01 16.64
N THR A 140 -2.56 6.34 17.92
CA THR A 140 -1.81 7.53 18.36
C THR A 140 -0.31 7.33 18.16
N THR A 141 0.46 8.40 18.29
CA THR A 141 1.94 8.38 18.18
C THR A 141 2.62 7.88 19.46
N PHE A 142 1.86 7.63 20.53
CA PHE A 142 2.36 7.20 21.83
C PHE A 142 1.70 5.89 22.27
N ALA A 143 2.45 5.08 23.00
CA ALA A 143 1.95 3.80 23.52
C ALA A 143 1.37 3.93 24.94
N ASP A 144 1.79 4.91 25.73
CA ASP A 144 1.37 5.09 27.13
C ASP A 144 0.59 6.39 27.28
N ALA A 145 -0.73 6.28 27.46
CA ALA A 145 -1.62 7.42 27.61
C ALA A 145 -1.35 8.24 28.87
N ARG A 146 -0.96 7.60 29.98
CA ARG A 146 -0.69 8.29 31.24
C ARG A 146 0.59 9.11 31.14
N GLN A 147 1.65 8.52 30.58
CA GLN A 147 2.89 9.25 30.36
C GLN A 147 2.70 10.40 29.37
N ALA A 148 1.94 10.18 28.29
CA ALA A 148 1.68 11.21 27.29
C ALA A 148 0.85 12.36 27.87
N ALA A 149 -0.20 12.06 28.63
CA ALA A 149 -1.03 13.07 29.29
C ALA A 149 -0.24 13.87 30.33
N GLN A 150 0.60 13.20 31.14
CA GLN A 150 1.48 13.89 32.11
C GLN A 150 2.44 14.86 31.41
N LYS A 151 3.05 14.46 30.28
CA LYS A 151 3.92 15.33 29.49
C LYS A 151 3.17 16.51 28.87
N ALA A 152 1.88 16.34 28.58
CA ALA A 152 1.00 17.37 28.07
C ALA A 152 0.31 18.19 29.18
N GLU A 153 0.64 17.94 30.46
CA GLU A 153 0.04 18.59 31.63
C GLU A 153 -1.50 18.42 31.69
N VAL A 154 -1.99 17.26 31.23
CA VAL A 154 -3.40 16.85 31.29
C VAL A 154 -3.60 15.75 32.32
N ASP A 155 -4.50 15.96 33.28
CA ASP A 155 -4.74 15.02 34.38
C ASP A 155 -5.48 13.74 33.93
N ASP A 156 -6.38 13.85 32.96
CA ASP A 156 -7.17 12.71 32.48
C ASP A 156 -6.53 12.04 31.25
N ALA A 157 -5.76 10.99 31.50
CA ALA A 157 -5.10 10.19 30.47
C ALA A 157 -6.08 9.57 29.46
N GLY A 158 -7.26 9.14 29.91
CA GLY A 158 -8.28 8.55 29.04
C GLY A 158 -8.89 9.59 28.12
N ALA A 159 -9.25 10.76 28.65
CA ALA A 159 -9.74 11.86 27.84
C ALA A 159 -8.68 12.37 26.85
N TYR A 160 -7.43 12.49 27.28
CA TYR A 160 -6.31 12.85 26.42
C TYR A 160 -6.12 11.84 25.27
N ALA A 161 -6.16 10.53 25.57
CA ALA A 161 -6.08 9.49 24.55
C ALA A 161 -7.23 9.59 23.53
N MET A 162 -8.47 9.82 23.98
CA MET A 162 -9.63 9.96 23.09
C MET A 162 -9.54 11.19 22.20
N ASP A 163 -9.08 12.32 22.73
CA ASP A 163 -8.85 13.53 21.93
C ASP A 163 -7.79 13.30 20.85
N GLN A 164 -6.68 12.66 21.23
CA GLN A 164 -5.61 12.32 20.28
C GLN A 164 -6.09 11.33 19.22
N LEU A 165 -6.88 10.33 19.59
CA LEU A 165 -7.52 9.42 18.62
C LEU A 165 -8.49 10.13 17.69
N ASN A 166 -9.25 11.10 18.20
CA ASN A 166 -10.15 11.92 17.40
C ASN A 166 -9.38 12.75 16.36
N GLN A 167 -8.27 13.36 16.76
CA GLN A 167 -7.36 14.08 15.84
C GLN A 167 -6.80 13.13 14.77
N ARG A 168 -6.36 11.93 15.16
CA ARG A 168 -5.85 10.92 14.21
C ARG A 168 -6.92 10.44 13.23
N LEU A 169 -8.17 10.27 13.67
CA LEU A 169 -9.30 9.96 12.77
C LEU A 169 -9.62 11.12 11.81
N ALA A 170 -9.45 12.37 12.26
CA ALA A 170 -9.64 13.55 11.41
C ALA A 170 -8.52 13.69 10.36
N GLU A 171 -7.31 13.20 10.62
CA GLU A 171 -6.21 13.25 9.66
C GLU A 171 -6.20 12.05 8.70
N TYR A 172 -6.50 10.86 9.24
CA TYR A 172 -6.37 9.61 8.52
C TYR A 172 -7.51 9.44 7.51
N ASP A 173 -7.16 9.32 6.22
CA ASP A 173 -8.14 9.29 5.12
C ASP A 173 -8.76 7.91 4.92
N PHE A 174 -9.32 7.34 5.98
CA PHE A 174 -10.08 6.10 5.94
C PHE A 174 -11.27 6.09 4.97
N PRO A 175 -11.97 7.22 4.68
CA PRO A 175 -13.07 7.21 3.72
C PRO A 175 -12.62 6.87 2.30
N VAL A 176 -11.41 7.31 1.90
CA VAL A 176 -10.81 6.97 0.59
C VAL A 176 -10.53 5.47 0.52
N MET A 177 -9.96 4.89 1.58
CA MET A 177 -9.68 3.45 1.62
C MET A 177 -10.94 2.60 1.66
N LEU A 178 -11.98 3.02 2.39
CA LEU A 178 -13.28 2.34 2.37
C LEU A 178 -13.90 2.37 0.98
N SER A 179 -13.86 3.53 0.31
CA SER A 179 -14.40 3.66 -1.05
C SER A 179 -13.64 2.78 -2.05
N ALA A 180 -12.31 2.67 -1.90
CA ALA A 180 -11.51 1.74 -2.70
C ALA A 180 -11.85 0.27 -2.42
N GLU A 181 -11.98 -0.10 -1.14
CA GLU A 181 -12.39 -1.46 -0.72
C GLU A 181 -13.78 -1.83 -1.25
N TRP A 182 -14.69 -0.86 -1.31
CA TRP A 182 -16.05 -1.04 -1.84
C TRP A 182 -16.15 -0.98 -3.36
N GLY A 183 -15.02 -0.85 -4.07
CA GLY A 183 -15.01 -0.77 -5.54
C GLY A 183 -15.59 0.52 -6.11
N GLN A 184 -15.69 1.59 -5.31
CA GLN A 184 -16.30 2.86 -5.72
C GLN A 184 -15.28 3.75 -6.48
N ILE A 185 -14.69 3.21 -7.55
CA ILE A 185 -13.65 3.88 -8.33
C ILE A 185 -14.15 5.21 -8.91
N ASP A 186 -15.37 5.25 -9.44
CA ASP A 186 -15.98 6.49 -9.96
C ASP A 186 -16.05 7.61 -8.91
N ARG A 187 -16.31 7.27 -7.64
CA ARG A 187 -16.33 8.24 -6.54
C ARG A 187 -14.92 8.80 -6.31
N LEU A 188 -13.91 7.93 -6.34
CA LEU A 188 -12.51 8.32 -6.19
C LEU A 188 -12.04 9.21 -7.34
N LEU A 189 -12.38 8.87 -8.58
CA LEU A 189 -12.02 9.65 -9.77
C LEU A 189 -12.67 11.05 -9.75
N LYS A 190 -13.94 11.16 -9.34
CA LYS A 190 -14.61 12.47 -9.18
C LYS A 190 -13.88 13.37 -8.19
N MET A 191 -13.42 12.83 -7.06
CA MET A 191 -12.64 13.62 -6.11
C MET A 191 -11.27 14.00 -6.64
N LEU A 192 -10.62 13.12 -7.41
CA LEU A 192 -9.31 13.40 -8.00
C LEU A 192 -9.40 14.61 -8.96
N ASP A 193 -10.49 14.69 -9.71
CA ASP A 193 -10.80 15.78 -10.64
C ASP A 193 -11.25 17.09 -9.94
N ASP A 194 -11.76 17.02 -8.70
CA ASP A 194 -12.20 18.21 -7.96
C ASP A 194 -10.98 19.09 -7.61
N PRO A 195 -10.96 20.39 -8.02
CA PRO A 195 -9.88 21.31 -7.69
C PRO A 195 -9.76 21.61 -6.19
N ASN A 196 -10.82 21.43 -5.42
CA ASN A 196 -10.84 21.68 -3.97
C ASN A 196 -10.32 20.48 -3.15
N THR A 197 -10.14 19.32 -3.77
CA THR A 197 -9.58 18.15 -3.08
C THR A 197 -8.14 18.43 -2.67
N PRO A 198 -7.79 18.33 -1.36
CA PRO A 198 -6.44 18.57 -0.88
C PRO A 198 -5.40 17.68 -1.55
N LYS A 199 -4.20 18.19 -1.80
CA LYS A 199 -3.13 17.46 -2.48
C LYS A 199 -2.83 16.10 -1.83
N LEU A 200 -2.73 16.04 -0.51
CA LEU A 200 -2.48 14.79 0.22
C LEU A 200 -3.59 13.74 -0.01
N ARG A 201 -4.86 14.18 -0.12
CA ARG A 201 -5.98 13.31 -0.47
C ARG A 201 -5.88 12.81 -1.91
N LYS A 202 -5.48 13.65 -2.86
CA LYS A 202 -5.22 13.22 -4.26
C LYS A 202 -4.12 12.17 -4.33
N VAL A 203 -3.01 12.37 -3.62
CA VAL A 203 -1.94 11.36 -3.49
C VAL A 203 -2.48 10.05 -2.92
N LYS A 204 -3.31 10.11 -1.87
CA LYS A 204 -3.91 8.90 -1.30
C LYS A 204 -4.86 8.20 -2.27
N ILE A 205 -5.66 8.95 -3.03
CA ILE A 205 -6.53 8.42 -4.09
C ILE A 205 -5.68 7.68 -5.14
N LEU A 206 -4.62 8.31 -5.66
CA LEU A 206 -3.72 7.69 -6.64
C LEU A 206 -3.09 6.39 -6.13
N SER A 207 -2.64 6.39 -4.87
CA SER A 207 -2.13 5.19 -4.20
C SER A 207 -3.18 4.08 -4.19
N VAL A 208 -4.41 4.33 -3.71
CA VAL A 208 -5.42 3.27 -3.62
C VAL A 208 -5.90 2.79 -4.99
N LEU A 209 -5.92 3.65 -6.01
CA LEU A 209 -6.24 3.24 -7.40
C LEU A 209 -5.20 2.25 -7.94
N SER A 210 -3.92 2.44 -7.57
CA SER A 210 -2.85 1.49 -7.88
C SER A 210 -3.10 0.13 -7.21
N ASP A 211 -3.40 0.19 -5.90
CA ASP A 211 -3.55 -0.98 -5.03
C ASP A 211 -4.76 -1.85 -5.43
N VAL A 212 -5.87 -1.22 -5.83
CA VAL A 212 -7.10 -1.94 -6.24
C VAL A 212 -7.15 -2.30 -7.72
N HIS A 213 -6.09 -1.97 -8.46
CA HIS A 213 -5.96 -2.26 -9.90
C HIS A 213 -7.10 -1.68 -10.75
N ALA A 214 -7.35 -0.38 -10.58
CA ALA A 214 -8.43 0.32 -11.26
C ALA A 214 -8.14 0.54 -12.76
N GLU A 215 -8.38 -0.46 -13.62
CA GLU A 215 -8.20 -0.35 -15.07
C GLU A 215 -9.02 0.80 -15.68
N GLU A 216 -10.27 0.97 -15.24
CA GLU A 216 -11.15 2.06 -15.66
C GLU A 216 -10.61 3.48 -15.36
N ALA A 217 -9.59 3.63 -14.49
CA ALA A 217 -8.99 4.93 -14.19
C ALA A 217 -8.04 5.45 -15.29
N LEU A 218 -7.66 4.61 -16.27
CA LEU A 218 -6.64 4.94 -17.26
C LEU A 218 -6.87 6.26 -18.01
N PRO A 219 -8.08 6.60 -18.50
CA PRO A 219 -8.30 7.86 -19.20
C PRO A 219 -8.02 9.09 -18.33
N GLN A 220 -8.46 9.06 -17.08
CA GLN A 220 -8.28 10.15 -16.12
C GLN A 220 -6.82 10.27 -15.68
N LEU A 221 -6.14 9.15 -15.40
CA LEU A 221 -4.72 9.14 -15.06
C LEU A 221 -3.88 9.70 -16.21
N THR A 222 -4.21 9.35 -17.46
CA THR A 222 -3.51 9.88 -18.65
C THR A 222 -3.63 11.40 -18.73
N LYS A 223 -4.82 11.95 -18.46
CA LYS A 223 -5.05 13.40 -18.40
C LYS A 223 -4.28 14.05 -17.25
N LEU A 224 -4.21 13.40 -16.08
CA LEU A 224 -3.56 13.95 -14.89
C LEU A 224 -2.04 14.04 -15.03
N LEU A 225 -1.41 13.24 -15.91
CA LEU A 225 0.03 13.34 -16.22
C LEU A 225 0.45 14.70 -16.80
N GLU A 226 -0.49 15.46 -17.36
CA GLU A 226 -0.26 16.83 -17.81
C GLU A 226 0.03 17.78 -16.64
N SER A 227 -0.32 17.38 -15.40
CA SER A 227 0.00 18.12 -14.18
C SER A 227 1.42 17.84 -13.71
N THR A 228 2.16 18.91 -13.40
CA THR A 228 3.56 18.79 -12.92
C THR A 228 3.67 18.42 -11.43
N ASP A 229 2.62 18.59 -10.64
CA ASP A 229 2.68 18.50 -9.18
C ASP A 229 2.33 17.12 -8.59
N LEU A 230 1.73 16.23 -9.39
CA LEU A 230 1.33 14.86 -9.05
C LEU A 230 1.81 13.83 -10.07
N GLN A 231 2.79 14.20 -10.90
CA GLN A 231 3.18 13.39 -12.04
C GLN A 231 3.73 12.02 -11.62
N GLN A 232 4.58 11.97 -10.60
CA GLN A 232 5.17 10.71 -10.12
C GLN A 232 4.10 9.79 -9.50
N GLU A 233 3.22 10.33 -8.67
CA GLU A 233 2.13 9.58 -8.06
C GLU A 233 1.15 9.06 -9.12
N THR A 234 0.93 9.83 -10.19
CA THR A 234 0.10 9.42 -11.33
C THR A 234 0.75 8.28 -12.11
N ILE A 235 2.08 8.32 -12.32
CA ILE A 235 2.83 7.24 -12.97
C ILE A 235 2.76 5.95 -12.15
N ASN A 236 2.89 6.05 -10.82
CA ASN A 236 2.71 4.88 -9.95
C ASN A 236 1.28 4.30 -10.08
N ALA A 237 0.25 5.16 -10.09
CA ALA A 237 -1.14 4.73 -10.26
C ALA A 237 -1.42 4.05 -11.61
N LEU A 238 -0.69 4.42 -12.67
CA LEU A 238 -0.78 3.74 -13.98
C LEU A 238 -0.38 2.26 -13.92
N SER A 239 0.44 1.84 -12.94
CA SER A 239 0.74 0.41 -12.75
C SER A 239 -0.50 -0.40 -12.35
N GLY A 240 -1.42 0.19 -11.58
CA GLY A 240 -2.71 -0.42 -11.25
C GLY A 240 -3.71 -0.40 -12.39
N ALA A 241 -3.57 0.52 -13.35
CA ALA A 241 -4.40 0.51 -14.57
C ALA A 241 -4.05 -0.65 -15.54
N GLY A 242 -3.05 -1.47 -15.20
CA GLY A 242 -2.77 -2.74 -15.86
C GLY A 242 -2.12 -2.63 -17.24
N GLY A 243 -2.22 -3.70 -18.03
CA GLY A 243 -1.47 -3.85 -19.29
C GLY A 243 -1.76 -2.80 -20.38
N HIS A 244 -2.86 -2.06 -20.26
CA HIS A 244 -3.22 -0.97 -21.18
C HIS A 244 -2.37 0.30 -20.96
N SER A 245 -1.77 0.48 -19.79
CA SER A 245 -0.89 1.62 -19.51
C SER A 245 0.55 1.44 -20.02
N ILE A 246 0.95 0.20 -20.38
CA ILE A 246 2.31 -0.13 -20.81
C ILE A 246 2.84 0.78 -21.94
N PRO A 247 2.11 1.04 -23.04
CA PRO A 247 2.62 1.89 -24.11
C PRO A 247 2.96 3.31 -23.64
N LEU A 248 2.13 3.88 -22.76
CA LEU A 248 2.32 5.20 -22.17
C LEU A 248 3.53 5.23 -21.22
N LEU A 249 3.68 4.21 -20.38
CA LEU A 249 4.83 4.08 -19.48
C LEU A 249 6.15 3.88 -20.24
N ILE A 250 6.13 3.12 -21.34
CA ILE A 250 7.29 2.98 -22.25
C ILE A 250 7.65 4.35 -22.84
N ASP A 251 6.66 5.09 -23.35
CA ASP A 251 6.91 6.43 -23.89
C ASP A 251 7.56 7.35 -22.84
N LEU A 252 6.96 7.45 -21.65
CA LEU A 252 7.50 8.26 -20.55
C LEU A 252 8.94 7.87 -20.17
N PHE A 253 9.24 6.58 -20.10
CA PHE A 253 10.59 6.08 -19.81
C PHE A 253 11.62 6.48 -20.88
N GLN A 254 11.21 6.50 -22.15
CA GLN A 254 12.08 6.73 -23.29
C GLN A 254 12.22 8.21 -23.68
N THR A 255 11.17 9.01 -23.53
CA THR A 255 11.09 10.37 -24.06
C THR A 255 11.27 11.45 -22.99
N SER A 256 11.01 11.14 -21.72
CA SER A 256 11.19 12.11 -20.63
C SER A 256 12.65 12.49 -20.44
N ARG A 257 12.89 13.77 -20.12
CA ARG A 257 14.22 14.27 -19.74
C ARG A 257 14.46 14.24 -18.23
N GLN A 258 13.42 13.97 -17.44
CA GLN A 258 13.51 13.99 -15.98
C GLN A 258 13.84 12.58 -15.46
N SER A 259 14.97 12.45 -14.76
CA SER A 259 15.42 11.17 -14.18
C SER A 259 14.34 10.54 -13.27
N SER A 260 13.67 11.32 -12.43
CA SER A 260 12.59 10.84 -11.55
C SER A 260 11.41 10.23 -12.31
N ILE A 261 10.99 10.86 -13.42
CA ILE A 261 9.88 10.36 -14.26
C ILE A 261 10.27 9.07 -14.96
N ARG A 262 11.50 8.98 -15.45
CA ARG A 262 12.02 7.75 -16.07
C ARG A 262 12.13 6.62 -15.05
N ALA A 263 12.61 6.91 -13.84
CA ALA A 263 12.72 5.94 -12.77
C ALA A 263 11.34 5.40 -12.36
N GLU A 264 10.36 6.27 -12.11
CA GLU A 264 9.01 5.85 -11.73
C GLU A 264 8.31 5.08 -12.86
N ALA A 265 8.53 5.46 -14.12
CA ALA A 265 8.00 4.71 -15.27
C ALA A 265 8.63 3.30 -15.37
N ALA A 266 9.95 3.18 -15.14
CA ALA A 266 10.63 1.89 -15.12
C ALA A 266 10.11 0.99 -13.99
N LYS A 267 9.92 1.55 -12.80
CA LYS A 267 9.33 0.86 -11.64
C LYS A 267 7.91 0.36 -11.95
N ALA A 268 7.04 1.23 -12.47
CA ALA A 268 5.67 0.90 -12.84
C ALA A 268 5.60 -0.19 -13.93
N LEU A 269 6.51 -0.15 -14.91
CA LEU A 269 6.68 -1.21 -15.91
C LEU A 269 7.03 -2.56 -15.26
N GLY A 270 7.95 -2.56 -14.30
CA GLY A 270 8.31 -3.74 -13.52
C GLY A 270 7.16 -4.28 -12.67
N ASP A 271 6.36 -3.40 -12.07
CA ASP A 271 5.18 -3.78 -11.27
C ASP A 271 4.11 -4.45 -12.12
N ILE A 272 3.85 -3.92 -13.33
CA ILE A 272 2.91 -4.57 -14.27
C ILE A 272 3.45 -5.94 -14.69
N ALA A 273 4.74 -6.05 -15.02
CA ALA A 273 5.38 -7.31 -15.38
C ALA A 273 5.24 -8.37 -14.26
N ALA A 274 5.52 -7.99 -13.01
CA ALA A 274 5.39 -8.87 -11.84
C ALA A 274 3.96 -9.39 -11.65
N LYS A 275 2.97 -8.50 -11.76
CA LYS A 275 1.57 -8.80 -11.46
C LYS A 275 0.88 -9.58 -12.58
N THR A 276 1.17 -9.23 -13.83
CA THR A 276 0.42 -9.75 -15.00
C THR A 276 1.18 -10.82 -15.77
N GLY A 277 2.50 -10.90 -15.61
CA GLY A 277 3.37 -11.71 -16.48
C GLY A 277 3.47 -11.18 -17.91
N ASP A 278 2.95 -9.99 -18.21
CA ASP A 278 3.05 -9.38 -19.53
C ASP A 278 4.53 -9.12 -19.87
N PRO A 279 5.07 -9.68 -20.96
CA PRO A 279 6.49 -9.54 -21.29
C PRO A 279 6.84 -8.19 -21.92
N ARG A 280 5.88 -7.38 -22.36
CA ARG A 280 6.11 -6.11 -23.06
C ARG A 280 6.92 -5.06 -22.27
N PRO A 281 6.82 -4.95 -20.92
CA PRO A 281 7.58 -3.98 -20.14
C PRO A 281 9.09 -4.23 -20.12
N ILE A 282 9.55 -5.47 -20.23
CA ILE A 282 10.96 -5.84 -19.98
C ILE A 282 11.93 -5.48 -21.14
N PRO A 283 11.63 -5.74 -22.42
CA PRO A 283 12.57 -5.48 -23.52
C PRO A 283 13.05 -4.01 -23.61
N PRO A 284 12.20 -2.98 -23.43
CA PRO A 284 12.66 -1.58 -23.39
C PRO A 284 13.68 -1.29 -22.28
N LEU A 285 13.49 -1.91 -21.10
CA LEU A 285 14.39 -1.77 -19.94
C LEU A 285 15.75 -2.43 -20.21
N VAL A 286 15.75 -3.62 -20.80
CA VAL A 286 17.00 -4.31 -21.18
C VAL A 286 17.74 -3.57 -22.29
N ARG A 287 17.00 -3.00 -23.25
CA ARG A 287 17.59 -2.15 -24.30
C ARG A 287 18.28 -0.93 -23.70
N TYR A 288 17.70 -0.31 -22.66
CA TYR A 288 18.36 0.78 -21.94
C TYR A 288 19.69 0.34 -21.35
N VAL A 289 19.72 -0.78 -20.61
CA VAL A 289 20.97 -1.33 -20.05
C VAL A 289 22.00 -1.59 -21.15
N SER A 290 21.59 -2.25 -22.24
CA SER A 290 22.47 -2.58 -23.36
C SER A 290 23.05 -1.34 -24.06
N THR A 291 22.29 -0.25 -24.10
CA THR A 291 22.73 1.02 -24.70
C THR A 291 23.67 1.80 -23.76
N LEU A 292 23.43 1.71 -22.45
CA LEU A 292 24.25 2.36 -21.42
C LEU A 292 25.60 1.64 -21.23
N LEU A 293 25.61 0.31 -21.33
CA LEU A 293 26.77 -0.53 -21.03
C LEU A 293 28.08 -0.07 -21.69
N PRO A 294 28.16 0.24 -23.00
CA PRO A 294 29.40 0.71 -23.61
C PRO A 294 29.90 2.07 -23.10
N GLN A 295 28.99 2.90 -22.60
CA GLN A 295 29.25 4.29 -22.18
C GLN A 295 29.71 4.37 -20.72
N LEU A 296 29.28 3.41 -19.91
CA LEU A 296 29.60 3.33 -18.49
C LEU A 296 31.13 3.22 -18.26
N LYS A 297 31.79 4.19 -17.64
CA LYS A 297 33.22 4.10 -17.30
C LYS A 297 33.47 4.39 -15.82
N THR A 298 32.73 5.34 -15.29
CA THR A 298 32.80 5.83 -13.92
C THR A 298 31.38 5.94 -13.35
N SER A 299 31.25 6.26 -12.07
CA SER A 299 29.92 6.49 -11.48
C SER A 299 29.25 7.78 -11.95
N GLU A 300 30.00 8.73 -12.53
CA GLU A 300 29.43 9.95 -13.12
C GLU A 300 28.59 9.67 -14.38
N ASP A 301 28.83 8.52 -15.03
CA ASP A 301 28.06 8.07 -16.19
C ASP A 301 26.72 7.42 -15.80
N ILE A 302 26.44 7.29 -14.50
CA ILE A 302 25.27 6.58 -13.97
C ILE A 302 24.18 7.56 -13.54
N ASP A 303 23.05 7.48 -14.23
CA ASP A 303 21.77 7.98 -13.71
C ASP A 303 21.22 6.97 -12.68
N PHE A 304 21.67 7.09 -11.42
CA PHE A 304 21.36 6.12 -10.36
C PHE A 304 19.87 5.86 -10.17
N PRO A 305 18.99 6.88 -10.04
CA PRO A 305 17.56 6.64 -9.89
C PRO A 305 16.98 5.77 -11.01
N VAL A 306 17.37 6.04 -12.26
CA VAL A 306 16.84 5.30 -13.40
C VAL A 306 17.43 3.90 -13.50
N LEU A 307 18.75 3.78 -13.41
CA LEU A 307 19.40 2.47 -13.60
C LEU A 307 19.00 1.49 -12.50
N THR A 308 18.91 1.94 -11.25
CA THR A 308 18.48 1.09 -10.13
C THR A 308 17.07 0.55 -10.34
N GLU A 309 16.10 1.42 -10.67
CA GLU A 309 14.72 0.98 -10.93
C GLU A 309 14.59 0.10 -12.17
N VAL A 310 15.34 0.40 -13.24
CA VAL A 310 15.42 -0.46 -14.42
C VAL A 310 15.88 -1.86 -14.06
N VAL A 311 16.92 -1.97 -13.23
CA VAL A 311 17.47 -3.27 -12.82
C VAL A 311 16.45 -4.04 -11.97
N TRP A 312 15.85 -3.41 -10.96
CA TRP A 312 14.80 -4.04 -10.15
C TRP A 312 13.63 -4.52 -11.02
N ALA A 313 13.17 -3.68 -11.94
CA ALA A 313 12.08 -4.01 -12.86
C ALA A 313 12.40 -5.19 -13.78
N ILE A 314 13.64 -5.30 -14.28
CA ILE A 314 14.08 -6.46 -15.07
C ILE A 314 14.02 -7.75 -14.24
N GLY A 315 14.40 -7.71 -12.96
CA GLY A 315 14.40 -8.88 -12.09
C GLY A 315 13.01 -9.38 -11.68
N LYS A 316 11.96 -8.55 -11.82
CA LYS A 316 10.57 -8.91 -11.50
C LYS A 316 9.95 -9.92 -12.47
N GLN A 317 10.45 -10.01 -13.70
CA GLN A 317 9.99 -11.00 -14.67
C GLN A 317 11.16 -11.55 -15.48
N ARG A 318 11.34 -12.88 -15.45
CA ARG A 318 12.36 -13.55 -16.25
C ARG A 318 12.10 -13.33 -17.75
N TRP A 319 13.12 -12.81 -18.43
CA TRP A 319 13.15 -12.67 -19.88
C TRP A 319 14.53 -13.07 -20.38
N GLU A 320 14.63 -14.08 -21.25
CA GLU A 320 15.93 -14.68 -21.62
C GLU A 320 16.93 -13.67 -22.18
N GLY A 321 16.44 -12.64 -22.89
CA GLY A 321 17.27 -11.57 -23.43
C GLY A 321 17.92 -10.66 -22.37
N SER A 322 17.54 -10.75 -21.09
CA SER A 322 18.11 -9.94 -20.01
C SER A 322 19.39 -10.51 -19.42
N LEU A 323 19.62 -11.84 -19.52
CA LEU A 323 20.70 -12.52 -18.82
C LEU A 323 22.09 -11.95 -19.17
N LYS A 324 22.38 -11.82 -20.47
CA LYS A 324 23.68 -11.32 -20.94
C LYS A 324 23.91 -9.85 -20.52
N PRO A 325 23.01 -8.90 -20.83
CA PRO A 325 23.16 -7.51 -20.40
C PRO A 325 23.28 -7.36 -18.87
N MET A 326 22.51 -8.12 -18.10
CA MET A 326 22.57 -8.05 -16.64
C MET A 326 23.87 -8.61 -16.07
N ARG A 327 24.42 -9.70 -16.63
CA ARG A 327 25.73 -10.22 -16.27
C ARG A 327 26.83 -9.19 -16.52
N GLU A 328 26.83 -8.60 -17.70
CA GLU A 328 27.81 -7.59 -18.10
C GLU A 328 27.70 -6.35 -17.21
N LEU A 329 26.48 -5.91 -16.90
CA LEU A 329 26.26 -4.78 -15.99
C LEU A 329 26.81 -5.07 -14.60
N GLN A 330 26.46 -6.22 -14.02
CA GLN A 330 26.93 -6.61 -12.69
C GLN A 330 28.46 -6.60 -12.63
N GLN A 331 29.14 -7.27 -13.56
CA GLN A 331 30.61 -7.29 -13.61
C GLN A 331 31.19 -5.87 -13.71
N LYS A 332 30.58 -5.01 -14.51
CA LYS A 332 31.07 -3.66 -14.77
C LYS A 332 30.91 -2.72 -13.57
N ILE A 333 29.80 -2.78 -12.84
CA ILE A 333 29.60 -1.92 -11.65
C ILE A 333 30.50 -2.32 -10.47
N TRP A 334 30.93 -3.59 -10.39
CA TRP A 334 31.81 -4.08 -9.32
C TRP A 334 33.24 -3.56 -9.48
N VAL A 335 33.67 -3.24 -10.70
CA VAL A 335 35.01 -2.68 -10.96
C VAL A 335 35.06 -1.16 -10.90
N ILE A 336 33.90 -0.48 -10.87
CA ILE A 336 33.83 0.98 -10.65
C ILE A 336 34.03 1.25 -9.17
N PHE A 337 35.09 2.02 -8.84
CA PHE A 337 35.38 2.41 -7.47
C PHE A 337 34.46 3.56 -7.02
N ASP A 338 33.43 3.21 -6.26
CA ASP A 338 32.48 4.14 -5.64
C ASP A 338 31.88 3.44 -4.39
N ASN A 339 31.90 4.15 -3.26
CA ASN A 339 31.42 3.69 -1.94
C ASN A 339 30.18 4.45 -1.47
N SER A 340 29.51 5.17 -2.36
CA SER A 340 28.25 5.85 -2.07
C SER A 340 27.12 4.85 -1.82
N GLU A 341 26.13 5.28 -1.04
CA GLU A 341 24.91 4.51 -0.77
C GLU A 341 24.19 4.12 -2.07
N LYS A 342 24.12 5.03 -3.05
CA LYS A 342 23.50 4.78 -4.36
C LYS A 342 24.20 3.67 -5.14
N MET A 343 25.53 3.60 -5.08
CA MET A 343 26.28 2.50 -5.70
C MET A 343 26.06 1.18 -4.95
N ALA A 344 25.97 1.21 -3.62
CA ALA A 344 25.65 0.02 -2.84
C ALA A 344 24.26 -0.54 -3.22
N GLU A 345 23.25 0.32 -3.32
CA GLU A 345 21.89 -0.02 -3.76
C GLU A 345 21.88 -0.63 -5.17
N LEU A 346 22.59 -0.01 -6.13
CA LEU A 346 22.69 -0.55 -7.48
C LEU A 346 23.38 -1.93 -7.54
N ARG A 347 24.43 -2.13 -6.71
CA ARG A 347 25.11 -3.44 -6.59
C ARG A 347 24.19 -4.50 -5.99
N GLU A 348 23.36 -4.13 -5.04
CA GLU A 348 22.33 -5.00 -4.49
C GLU A 348 21.30 -5.36 -5.55
N ALA A 349 20.72 -4.36 -6.22
CA ALA A 349 19.72 -4.53 -7.26
C ALA A 349 20.19 -5.47 -8.37
N THR A 350 21.41 -5.27 -8.88
CA THR A 350 21.99 -6.11 -9.93
C THR A 350 22.30 -7.51 -9.45
N SER A 351 22.78 -7.66 -8.21
CA SER A 351 23.07 -8.98 -7.63
C SER A 351 21.81 -9.79 -7.36
N TRP A 352 20.75 -9.15 -6.87
CA TRP A 352 19.44 -9.78 -6.72
C TRP A 352 18.87 -10.16 -8.08
N THR A 353 18.83 -9.20 -9.03
CA THR A 353 18.27 -9.41 -10.36
C THR A 353 18.98 -10.52 -11.12
N TYR A 354 20.31 -10.56 -11.08
CA TYR A 354 21.09 -11.62 -11.71
C TYR A 354 20.73 -13.01 -11.15
N LYS A 355 20.56 -13.14 -9.83
CA LYS A 355 20.13 -14.40 -9.20
C LYS A 355 18.70 -14.78 -9.59
N GLN A 356 17.77 -13.83 -9.71
CA GLN A 356 16.40 -14.11 -10.12
C GLN A 356 16.30 -14.66 -11.55
N ILE A 357 17.14 -14.15 -12.46
CA ILE A 357 17.12 -14.56 -13.87
C ILE A 357 17.99 -15.80 -14.17
N ASP A 358 19.05 -16.03 -13.38
CA ASP A 358 20.01 -17.14 -13.51
C ASP A 358 19.71 -18.29 -12.53
N LEU A 359 18.56 -18.95 -12.68
CA LEU A 359 18.12 -20.05 -11.81
C LEU A 359 18.92 -21.35 -12.00
N ASP A 360 19.61 -21.53 -13.12
CA ASP A 360 20.39 -22.74 -13.42
C ASP A 360 21.66 -22.84 -12.54
N GLY A 361 22.16 -21.72 -12.02
CA GLY A 361 23.27 -21.70 -11.06
C GLY A 361 22.91 -22.18 -9.65
N HIS A 362 21.64 -22.47 -9.37
CA HIS A 362 21.17 -23.01 -8.09
C HIS A 362 20.99 -24.54 -8.09
N LEU A 363 21.14 -25.20 -9.25
CA LEU A 363 20.98 -26.65 -9.41
C LEU A 363 22.31 -27.39 -9.67
N SER A 364 23.44 -26.67 -9.73
CA SER A 364 24.78 -27.23 -10.00
C SER A 364 25.67 -27.27 -8.77
#